data_AF-A0A9W6RWQ1-F1
#
_entry.id   AF-A0A9W6RWQ1-F1
#
_cell.length_a   1.000
_cell.length_b   1.000
_cell.length_c   1.000
_cell.angle_alpha   90.00
_cell.angle_beta   90.00
_cell.angle_gamma   90.00
#
_symmetry.space_group_name_H-M   'P 1'
#
loop_
_entity.id
_entity.type
_entity.pdbx_description
1 polymer ?
#
loop_
_entity_poly.entity_id
_entity_poly.type
_entity_poly.pdbx_seq_one_letter_code
_entity_poly.pdbx_strand_id
1 'polypeptide(L)' 'MVPLASSSHYKSKFLAEVSHEICAPLSAILIYAHLLADNADDNLSEEEVGFANNIHDAGSGLLHLVNKVHDL' A
#
# COMPACT_ATOMS: atom_id res chain seq x y z
N MET A 1 -33.75 12.94 19.87
CA MET A 1 -33.02 11.66 19.90
C MET A 1 -32.31 11.52 18.57
N VAL A 2 -30.99 11.70 18.58
CA VAL A 2 -30.13 11.79 17.39
C VAL A 2 -30.09 10.43 16.68
N PRO A 3 -30.26 10.35 15.34
CA PRO A 3 -30.37 9.09 14.65
C PRO A 3 -29.01 8.36 14.59
N LEU A 4 -29.02 7.06 14.88
CA LEU A 4 -27.85 6.16 14.89
C LEU A 4 -27.16 5.98 13.53
N ALA A 5 -27.58 6.68 12.47
CA ALA A 5 -27.00 6.61 11.13
C ALA A 5 -25.64 7.34 11.00
N SER A 6 -25.32 8.28 11.91
CA SER A 6 -24.11 9.11 11.79
C SER A 6 -22.81 8.37 12.11
N SER A 7 -22.85 7.29 12.91
CA SER A 7 -21.61 6.56 13.29
C SER A 7 -21.07 5.69 12.16
N SER A 8 -21.95 5.09 11.35
CA SER A 8 -21.54 4.21 10.26
C SER A 8 -20.98 5.00 9.07
N HIS A 9 -21.57 6.14 8.74
CA HIS A 9 -21.15 6.95 7.60
C HIS A 9 -19.81 7.66 7.83
N TYR A 10 -19.58 8.18 9.05
CA TYR A 10 -18.29 8.77 9.42
C TYR A 10 -17.15 7.74 9.46
N LYS A 11 -17.41 6.51 9.91
CA LYS A 11 -16.41 5.43 9.89
C LYS A 11 -16.01 5.04 8.46
N SER A 12 -16.98 4.87 7.56
CA SER A 12 -16.67 4.57 6.15
C SER A 12 -15.90 5.70 5.48
N LYS A 13 -16.30 6.96 5.69
CA LYS A 13 -15.61 8.11 5.11
C LYS A 13 -14.17 8.26 5.64
N PHE A 14 -13.97 8.08 6.95
CA PHE A 14 -12.64 8.11 7.56
C PHE A 14 -11.74 7.00 7.03
N LEU A 15 -12.25 5.78 6.88
CA LEU A 15 -11.49 4.65 6.31
C LEU A 15 -11.15 4.91 4.83
N ALA A 16 -12.06 5.47 4.04
CA ALA A 16 -11.80 5.82 2.65
C ALA A 16 -10.73 6.93 2.51
N GLU A 17 -10.80 7.98 3.34
CA GLU A 17 -9.81 9.07 3.39
C GLU A 17 -8.42 8.53 3.78
N VAL A 18 -8.33 7.76 4.88
CA VAL A 18 -7.06 7.17 5.33
C VAL A 18 -6.48 6.19 4.31
N SER A 19 -7.30 5.35 3.67
CA SER A 19 -6.85 4.46 2.60
C SER A 19 -6.27 5.23 1.40
N HIS A 20 -6.89 6.35 1.03
CA HIS A 20 -6.42 7.20 -0.07
C HIS A 20 -5.10 7.90 0.27
N GLU A 21 -4.91 8.30 1.53
CA GLU A 21 -3.64 8.85 2.02
C GLU A 21 -2.52 7.81 2.09
N ILE A 22 -2.84 6.54 2.34
CA ILE A 22 -1.85 5.44 2.41
C ILE A 22 -1.46 4.92 1.01
N CYS A 23 -2.33 5.09 0.01
CA CYS A 23 -2.08 4.62 -1.35
C CYS A 23 -0.83 5.25 -1.99
N ALA A 24 -0.65 6.57 -1.82
CA ALA A 24 0.51 7.30 -2.34
C ALA A 24 1.87 6.87 -1.72
N PRO A 25 2.05 6.85 -0.39
CA PRO A 25 3.30 6.38 0.22
C PRO A 25 3.56 4.89 -0.04
N LEU A 26 2.52 4.05 -0.10
CA LEU A 26 2.68 2.63 -0.43
C LEU A 26 3.12 2.44 -1.89
N SER A 27 2.55 3.21 -2.82
CA SER A 27 2.98 3.21 -4.23
C SER A 27 4.45 3.64 -4.37
N ALA A 28 4.90 4.62 -3.60
CA ALA A 28 6.30 5.02 -3.59
C ALA A 28 7.22 3.89 -3.11
N ILE A 29 6.85 3.19 -2.03
CA ILE A 29 7.61 2.01 -1.54
C ILE A 29 7.73 0.94 -2.63
N LEU A 30 6.65 0.66 -3.37
CA LEU A 30 6.66 -0.31 -4.46
C LEU A 30 7.61 0.07 -5.58
N ILE A 31 7.61 1.35 -5.97
CA ILE A 31 8.54 1.87 -6.99
C ILE A 31 9.99 1.70 -6.52
N TYR A 32 10.30 2.06 -5.27
CA TYR A 32 11.66 1.90 -4.74
C TYR A 32 12.08 0.43 -4.65
N ALA A 33 11.18 -0.45 -4.20
CA ALA A 33 11.45 -1.88 -4.15
C ALA A 33 11.71 -2.45 -5.55
N HIS A 34 10.94 -2.02 -6.55
CA HIS A 34 11.15 -2.41 -7.94
C HIS A 34 12.49 -1.93 -8.48
N LEU A 35 12.87 -0.67 -8.24
CA LEU A 35 14.16 -0.11 -8.67
C LEU A 35 15.35 -0.83 -8.04
N LEU A 36 15.24 -1.22 -6.76
CA LEU A 36 16.26 -2.01 -6.09
C LEU A 36 16.32 -3.44 -6.64
N ALA A 37 15.16 -4.05 -6.93
CA ALA A 37 15.10 -5.39 -7.51
C ALA A 37 15.65 -5.44 -8.95
N ASP A 38 15.50 -4.37 -9.72
CA ASP A 38 16.07 -4.23 -11.06
C ASP A 38 17.61 -4.22 -11.03
N ASN A 39 18.20 -3.76 -9.91
CA ASN A 39 19.65 -3.77 -9.64
C ASN A 39 20.48 -3.29 -10.84
N ALA A 40 20.05 -2.19 -11.48
CA ALA A 40 20.62 -1.74 -12.76
C ALA A 40 22.14 -1.42 -12.69
N ASP A 41 22.65 -1.05 -11.51
CA ASP A 41 24.06 -0.77 -11.26
C ASP A 41 24.88 -2.02 -10.85
N ASP A 42 24.24 -3.20 -10.76
CA ASP A 42 24.82 -4.49 -10.36
C ASP A 42 25.63 -4.43 -9.05
N ASN A 43 25.10 -3.70 -8.07
CA ASN A 43 25.78 -3.43 -6.80
C ASN A 43 25.15 -4.13 -5.59
N LEU A 44 23.96 -4.72 -5.76
CA LEU A 44 23.30 -5.56 -4.76
C LEU A 44 23.61 -7.03 -5.01
N SER A 45 23.74 -7.79 -3.93
CA SER A 45 23.79 -9.26 -3.97
C SER A 45 22.45 -9.87 -4.36
N GLU A 46 22.46 -11.12 -4.82
CA GLU A 46 21.22 -11.87 -5.11
C GLU A 46 20.27 -11.95 -3.90
N GLU A 47 20.82 -12.02 -2.69
CA GLU A 47 20.02 -12.02 -1.45
C GLU A 47 19.31 -10.67 -1.23
N GLU A 48 20.02 -9.54 -1.44
CA GLU A 48 19.46 -8.20 -1.32
C GLU A 48 18.40 -7.90 -2.39
N VAL A 49 18.64 -8.35 -3.63
CA VAL A 49 17.63 -8.34 -4.70
C VAL A 49 16.42 -9.19 -4.30
N GLY A 50 16.64 -10.34 -3.66
CA GLY A 50 15.58 -11.17 -3.08
C GLY A 50 14.74 -10.43 -2.04
N PHE A 51 15.37 -9.65 -1.15
CA PHE A 51 14.65 -8.80 -0.19
C PHE A 51 13.81 -7.73 -0.88
N ALA A 52 14.35 -7.05 -1.90
CA ALA A 52 13.62 -6.04 -2.67
C ALA A 52 12.37 -6.62 -3.35
N ASN A 53 12.49 -7.81 -3.96
CA ASN A 53 11.35 -8.53 -4.52
C ASN A 53 10.29 -8.89 -3.45
N ASN A 54 10.72 -9.42 -2.30
CA ASN A 54 9.81 -9.75 -1.20
C ASN A 54 9.06 -8.52 -0.68
N ILE A 55 9.73 -7.36 -0.57
CA ILE A 55 9.10 -6.10 -0.17
C ILE A 55 8.07 -5.66 -1.21
N HIS A 56 8.40 -5.75 -2.50
CA HIS A 56 7.49 -5.42 -3.59
C HIS A 56 6.22 -6.31 -3.55
N ASP A 57 6.39 -7.62 -3.41
CA ASP A 57 5.26 -8.56 -3.39
C ASP A 57 4.34 -8.34 -2.19
N ALA A 58 4.93 -8.16 -0.99
CA ALA A 58 4.17 -7.86 0.22
C ALA A 58 3.43 -6.52 0.11
N GLY A 59 4.09 -5.49 -0.41
CA GLY A 59 3.50 -4.17 -0.61
C GLY A 59 2.37 -4.17 -1.65
N SER A 60 2.50 -4.97 -2.72
CA SER A 60 1.51 -5.08 -3.79
C SER A 60 0.25 -5.78 -3.28
N GLY A 61 0.43 -6.85 -2.49
CA GLY A 61 -0.65 -7.50 -1.76
C GLY A 61 -1.38 -6.54 -0.81
N LEU A 62 -0.63 -5.73 -0.06
CA LEU A 62 -1.22 -4.72 0.82
C LEU A 62 -1.97 -3.64 0.04
N LEU A 63 -1.42 -3.15 -1.07
CA LEU A 63 -2.06 -2.13 -1.91
C LEU A 63 -3.37 -2.65 -2.48
N HIS A 64 -3.42 -3.93 -2.90
CA HIS A 64 -4.64 -4.57 -3.35
C HIS A 64 -5.72 -4.61 -2.25
N LEU A 65 -5.33 -4.93 -1.01
CA LEU A 65 -6.25 -4.93 0.14
C LEU A 65 -6.76 -3.52 0.47
N VAL A 66 -5.87 -2.52 0.46
CA VAL A 66 -6.22 -1.11 0.72
C VAL A 66 -7.19 -0.60 -0.35
N ASN A 67 -6.92 -0.85 -1.63
CA ASN A 67 -7.82 -0.46 -2.73
C ASN A 67 -9.20 -1.13 -2.61
N LYS A 68 -9.25 -2.40 -2.21
CA LYS A 68 -10.51 -3.12 -2.01
C LYS A 68 -11.38 -2.52 -0.89
N VAL A 69 -10.77 -1.91 0.14
CA VAL A 69 -11.49 -1.20 1.21
C VAL A 69 -11.97 0.17 0.74
N HIS A 70 -11.29 0.80 -0.21
CA HIS A 70 -11.69 2.11 -0.76
C HIS A 70 -12.91 2.02 -1.68
N ASP A 71 -13.07 0.92 -2.43
CA ASP A 71 -14.18 0.71 -3.39
C ASP A 71 -15.48 0.17 -2.75
N LEU A 72 -15.54 0.00 -1.42
CA LEU A 72 -16.70 -0.54 -0.66
C LEU A 72 -17.54 0.56 0.00
#